data_AF-A0A9E4IZ27-F1
#
_entry.id   AF-A0A9E4IZ27-F1
#
_cell.length_a   1.000
_cell.length_b   1.000
_cell.length_c   1.000
_cell.angle_alpha   90.00
_cell.angle_beta   90.00
_cell.angle_gamma   90.00
#
_symmetry.space_group_name_H-M   'P 1'
#
loop_
_entity.id
_entity.type
_entity.pdbx_description
1 polymer ?
#
loop_
_entity_poly.entity_id
_entity_poly.type
_entity_poly.pdbx_seq_one_letter_code
_entity_poly.pdbx_strand_id
1 'polypeptide(L)'
;MKVLERADRLLQYIDQHTPSIGRPFKFSWSPGDRLWRMLARTECTEDDELKYLARFLENQGWLEKRGEPGDSSEYTLTVEGYSRLSALEHRTVLSRRAFVAMWFDQSMKEAWEGGIKAGIEEAGYEAVRIDQKEHVNKIDDEIIAEIRRSRFVVADFTQGDDGPRGGVYYEAGFAHGIDIPVIFTCRKDALEKVHFDTRQYNHIVWEVPEELRERVRARISAVIGDGPGAE
;
A
#
# COMPACT_ATOMS: atom_id res chain seq x y z
N MET A 1 11.88 -3.55 -14.10
CA MET A 1 10.80 -4.32 -13.44
C MET A 1 10.74 -5.73 -14.00
N LYS A 2 10.42 -6.75 -13.20
CA LYS A 2 10.30 -8.13 -13.70
C LYS A 2 9.00 -8.30 -14.49
N VAL A 3 9.01 -9.06 -15.59
CA VAL A 3 7.82 -9.31 -16.43
C VAL A 3 6.63 -9.80 -15.61
N LEU A 4 6.88 -10.68 -14.63
CA LEU A 4 5.86 -11.21 -13.73
C LEU A 4 5.16 -10.11 -12.91
N GLU A 5 5.87 -9.09 -12.44
CA GLU A 5 5.28 -7.98 -11.67
C GLU A 5 4.37 -7.12 -12.55
N ARG A 6 4.75 -6.88 -13.81
CA ARG A 6 3.91 -6.18 -14.78
C ARG A 6 2.65 -7.00 -15.12
N ALA A 7 2.79 -8.32 -15.27
CA ALA A 7 1.68 -9.24 -15.48
C ALA A 7 0.72 -9.26 -14.27
N ASP A 8 1.24 -9.36 -13.04
CA ASP A 8 0.45 -9.31 -11.80
C ASP A 8 -0.37 -8.02 -11.71
N ARG A 9 0.22 -6.86 -12.06
CA ARG A 9 -0.49 -5.57 -12.08
C ARG A 9 -1.60 -5.52 -13.13
N LEU A 10 -1.40 -6.14 -14.29
CA LEU A 10 -2.46 -6.27 -15.29
C LEU A 10 -3.60 -7.15 -14.77
N LEU A 11 -3.27 -8.27 -14.12
CA LEU A 11 -4.26 -9.17 -13.52
C LEU A 11 -5.10 -8.47 -12.45
N GLN A 12 -4.47 -7.71 -11.56
CA GLN A 12 -5.14 -6.89 -10.54
C GLN A 12 -6.03 -5.80 -11.17
N TYR A 13 -5.55 -5.12 -12.22
CA TYR A 13 -6.35 -4.12 -12.92
C TYR A 13 -7.63 -4.74 -13.51
N ILE A 14 -7.51 -5.93 -14.10
CA ILE A 14 -8.66 -6.66 -14.66
C ILE A 14 -9.67 -6.99 -13.56
N ASP A 15 -9.23 -7.53 -12.42
CA ASP A 15 -10.11 -7.87 -11.30
C ASP A 15 -10.88 -6.65 -10.77
N GLN A 16 -10.18 -5.54 -10.50
CA GLN A 16 -10.77 -4.27 -10.03
C GLN A 16 -11.79 -3.66 -10.98
N HIS A 17 -11.72 -3.98 -12.28
CA HIS A 17 -12.60 -3.46 -13.32
C HIS A 17 -13.52 -4.53 -13.91
N THR A 18 -13.59 -5.72 -13.29
CA THR A 18 -14.55 -6.76 -13.64
C THR A 18 -15.80 -6.62 -12.75
N PRO A 19 -17.02 -6.54 -13.33
CA PRO A 19 -18.22 -6.22 -12.54
C PRO A 19 -18.59 -7.25 -11.46
N SER A 20 -18.28 -8.52 -11.70
CA SER A 20 -18.54 -9.62 -10.78
C SER A 20 -17.69 -10.83 -11.14
N ILE A 21 -17.50 -11.73 -10.17
CA ILE A 21 -16.77 -12.99 -10.36
C ILE A 21 -17.32 -13.76 -11.58
N GLY A 22 -16.41 -14.26 -12.43
CA GLY A 22 -16.74 -15.07 -13.61
C GLY A 22 -17.32 -14.31 -14.81
N ARG A 23 -17.39 -12.96 -14.77
CA ARG A 23 -17.76 -12.15 -15.93
C ARG A 23 -16.53 -11.80 -16.77
N PRO A 24 -16.69 -11.66 -18.10
CA PRO A 24 -15.59 -11.26 -18.96
C PRO A 24 -15.26 -9.77 -18.78
N PHE A 25 -13.97 -9.48 -18.69
CA PHE A 25 -13.39 -8.16 -18.86
C PHE A 25 -13.17 -7.90 -20.35
N LYS A 26 -13.69 -6.76 -20.84
CA LYS A 26 -13.55 -6.34 -22.24
C LYS A 26 -12.27 -5.51 -22.40
N PHE A 27 -11.26 -6.06 -23.09
CA PHE A 27 -10.14 -5.27 -23.56
C PHE A 27 -10.57 -4.40 -24.74
N SER A 28 -10.29 -3.11 -24.62
CA SER A 28 -10.34 -2.16 -25.73
C SER A 28 -8.92 -1.85 -26.15
N TRP A 29 -8.52 -2.35 -27.32
CA TRP A 29 -7.21 -2.05 -27.91
C TRP A 29 -7.22 -0.76 -28.75
N SER A 30 -8.37 -0.13 -28.89
CA SER A 30 -8.46 1.20 -29.49
C SER A 30 -7.92 2.25 -28.53
N PRO A 31 -7.22 3.29 -29.03
CA PRO A 31 -6.77 4.42 -28.21
C PRO A 31 -7.92 5.02 -27.39
N GLY A 32 -7.67 5.23 -26.10
CA GLY A 32 -8.63 5.82 -25.18
C GLY A 32 -8.28 5.54 -23.71
N ASP A 33 -9.04 6.15 -22.81
CA ASP A 33 -8.75 6.15 -21.36
C ASP A 33 -8.47 4.77 -20.77
N ARG A 34 -9.22 3.74 -21.19
CA ARG A 34 -9.04 2.37 -20.68
C ARG A 34 -7.68 1.80 -21.09
N LEU A 35 -7.27 1.98 -22.34
CA LEU A 35 -5.97 1.51 -22.84
C LEU A 35 -4.84 2.24 -22.13
N TRP A 36 -4.94 3.56 -22.00
CA TRP A 36 -3.92 4.38 -21.32
C TRP A 36 -3.78 4.03 -19.84
N ARG A 37 -4.88 3.75 -19.14
CA ARG A 37 -4.85 3.30 -17.74
C ARG A 37 -4.15 1.94 -17.59
N MET A 38 -4.42 1.00 -18.51
CA MET A 38 -3.73 -0.30 -18.52
C MET A 38 -2.23 -0.11 -18.77
N LEU A 39 -1.84 0.64 -19.81
CA LEU A 39 -0.45 0.93 -20.12
C LEU A 39 0.29 1.57 -18.94
N ALA A 40 -0.33 2.56 -18.28
CA ALA A 40 0.24 3.23 -17.12
C ALA A 40 0.42 2.26 -15.94
N ARG A 41 -0.60 1.44 -15.62
CA ARG A 41 -0.56 0.49 -14.49
C ARG A 41 0.50 -0.60 -14.70
N THR A 42 0.70 -1.04 -15.93
CA THR A 42 1.66 -2.09 -16.29
C THR A 42 3.04 -1.56 -16.68
N GLU A 43 3.23 -0.25 -16.68
CA GLU A 43 4.43 0.43 -17.19
C GLU A 43 4.78 0.00 -18.62
N CYS A 44 3.77 -0.22 -19.46
CA CYS A 44 3.96 -0.49 -20.89
C CYS A 44 4.15 0.80 -21.65
N THR A 45 5.21 0.85 -22.47
CA THR A 45 5.45 1.98 -23.39
C THR A 45 4.77 1.78 -24.74
N GLU A 46 4.44 0.54 -25.08
CA GLU A 46 3.82 0.16 -26.34
C GLU A 46 2.62 -0.79 -26.13
N ASP A 47 1.62 -0.69 -27.00
CA ASP A 47 0.44 -1.55 -26.98
C ASP A 47 0.79 -3.03 -27.12
N ASP A 48 1.86 -3.34 -27.87
CA ASP A 48 2.30 -4.72 -28.10
C ASP A 48 2.88 -5.37 -26.85
N GLU A 49 3.48 -4.59 -25.93
CA GLU A 49 3.87 -5.09 -24.62
C GLU A 49 2.63 -5.48 -23.79
N LEU A 50 1.58 -4.65 -23.82
CA LEU A 50 0.34 -4.94 -23.11
C LEU A 50 -0.36 -6.19 -23.68
N LYS A 51 -0.40 -6.33 -25.02
CA LYS A 51 -0.88 -7.56 -25.68
C LYS A 51 -0.03 -8.77 -25.33
N TYR A 52 1.28 -8.59 -25.16
CA TYR A 52 2.17 -9.66 -24.70
C TYR A 52 1.83 -10.07 -23.26
N LEU A 53 1.62 -9.12 -22.35
CA LEU A 53 1.21 -9.41 -20.97
C LEU A 53 -0.16 -10.12 -20.93
N ALA A 54 -1.14 -9.71 -21.73
CA ALA A 54 -2.42 -10.41 -21.81
C ALA A 54 -2.26 -11.88 -22.25
N ARG A 55 -1.44 -12.13 -23.28
CA ARG A 55 -1.07 -13.49 -23.72
C ARG A 55 -0.28 -14.27 -22.67
N PHE A 56 0.58 -13.59 -21.92
CA PHE A 56 1.32 -14.20 -20.81
C PHE A 56 0.34 -14.71 -19.74
N LEU A 57 -0.63 -13.89 -19.33
CA LEU A 57 -1.66 -14.27 -18.36
C LEU A 57 -2.51 -15.45 -18.85
N GLU A 58 -2.86 -15.45 -20.14
CA GLU A 58 -3.57 -16.56 -20.80
C GLU A 58 -2.74 -17.86 -20.76
N ASN A 59 -1.45 -17.79 -21.13
CA ASN A 59 -0.55 -18.96 -21.11
C ASN A 59 -0.26 -19.49 -19.70
N GLN A 60 -0.34 -18.64 -18.67
CA GLN A 60 -0.28 -19.07 -17.26
C GLN A 60 -1.59 -19.70 -16.78
N GLY A 61 -2.64 -19.67 -17.61
CA GLY A 61 -3.97 -20.13 -17.25
C GLY A 61 -4.69 -19.20 -16.28
N TRP A 62 -4.25 -17.94 -16.11
CA TRP A 62 -4.89 -16.97 -15.19
C TRP A 62 -6.03 -16.19 -15.84
N LEU A 63 -6.03 -16.14 -17.18
CA LEU A 63 -7.13 -15.62 -17.98
C LEU A 63 -7.52 -16.66 -19.03
N GLU A 64 -8.80 -16.67 -19.37
CA GLU A 64 -9.34 -17.42 -20.50
C GLU A 64 -9.97 -16.43 -21.48
N LYS A 65 -9.54 -16.47 -22.75
CA LYS A 65 -10.13 -15.66 -23.80
C LYS A 65 -11.51 -16.21 -24.18
N ARG A 66 -12.52 -15.34 -24.27
CA ARG A 66 -13.87 -15.67 -24.73
C ARG A 66 -14.19 -14.98 -26.04
N GLY A 67 -14.87 -15.71 -26.93
CA GLY A 67 -15.43 -15.19 -28.17
C GLY A 67 -14.91 -15.85 -29.45
N GLU A 68 -15.58 -15.59 -30.57
CA GLU A 68 -15.19 -16.09 -31.89
C GLU A 68 -13.91 -15.41 -32.41
N PRO A 69 -13.14 -16.08 -33.28
CA PRO A 69 -11.94 -15.51 -33.88
C PRO A 69 -12.30 -14.27 -34.72
N GLY A 70 -12.04 -13.07 -34.21
CA GLY A 70 -12.13 -11.85 -35.01
C GLY A 70 -12.54 -10.57 -34.28
N ASP A 71 -13.36 -10.63 -33.22
CA ASP A 71 -14.03 -9.40 -32.76
C ASP A 71 -14.28 -9.24 -31.24
N SER A 72 -13.79 -10.14 -30.39
CA SER A 72 -13.81 -9.88 -28.94
C SER A 72 -12.51 -10.26 -28.26
N SER A 73 -11.91 -9.26 -27.62
CA SER A 73 -10.83 -9.43 -26.64
C SER A 73 -11.45 -9.47 -25.26
N GLU A 74 -12.41 -10.37 -25.09
CA GLU A 74 -13.03 -10.64 -23.80
C GLU A 74 -12.20 -11.68 -23.07
N TYR A 75 -11.83 -11.38 -21.83
CA TYR A 75 -11.05 -12.30 -21.00
C TYR A 75 -11.78 -12.52 -19.69
N THR A 76 -11.88 -13.76 -19.25
CA THR A 76 -12.46 -14.11 -17.94
C THR A 76 -11.35 -14.59 -17.01
N LEU A 77 -11.38 -14.14 -15.75
CA LEU A 77 -10.49 -14.68 -14.72
C LEU A 77 -10.83 -16.15 -14.44
N THR A 78 -9.80 -17.00 -14.42
CA THR A 78 -9.93 -18.42 -14.09
C THR A 78 -9.79 -18.65 -12.58
N VAL A 79 -10.01 -19.89 -12.12
CA VAL A 79 -9.75 -20.28 -10.72
C VAL A 79 -8.29 -20.05 -10.33
N GLU A 80 -7.36 -20.35 -11.24
CA GLU A 80 -5.93 -20.12 -11.09
C GLU A 80 -5.60 -18.63 -11.05
N GLY A 81 -6.29 -17.82 -11.86
CA GLY A 81 -6.18 -16.35 -11.84
C GLY A 81 -6.59 -15.76 -10.48
N TYR A 82 -7.73 -16.19 -9.94
CA TYR A 82 -8.15 -15.81 -8.59
C TYR A 82 -7.21 -16.32 -7.50
N SER A 83 -6.65 -17.53 -7.67
CA SER A 83 -5.66 -18.08 -6.74
C SER A 83 -4.36 -17.25 -6.74
N ARG A 84 -3.93 -16.76 -7.92
CA ARG A 84 -2.80 -15.84 -8.04
C ARG A 84 -3.09 -14.50 -7.38
N LEU A 85 -4.27 -13.91 -7.63
CA LEU A 85 -4.70 -12.65 -6.98
C LEU A 85 -4.72 -12.80 -5.46
N SER A 86 -5.32 -13.88 -4.96
CA SER A 86 -5.32 -14.21 -3.54
C SER A 86 -3.90 -14.35 -2.98
N ALA A 87 -2.97 -14.99 -3.70
CA ALA A 87 -1.58 -15.08 -3.25
C ALA A 87 -0.85 -13.73 -3.24
N LEU A 88 -1.20 -12.81 -4.13
CA LEU A 88 -0.66 -11.43 -4.15
C LEU A 88 -1.18 -10.62 -2.95
N GLU A 89 -2.48 -10.71 -2.67
CA GLU A 89 -3.09 -10.10 -1.48
C GLU A 89 -2.57 -10.74 -0.18
N HIS A 90 -2.41 -12.05 -0.14
CA HIS A 90 -1.89 -12.76 1.03
C HIS A 90 -0.45 -12.34 1.35
N ARG A 91 0.37 -11.95 0.37
CA ARG A 91 1.74 -11.48 0.68
C ARG A 91 1.76 -10.19 1.48
N THR A 92 0.86 -9.25 1.19
CA THR A 92 0.74 -7.99 1.94
C THR A 92 -0.03 -8.22 3.25
N VAL A 93 -1.07 -9.05 3.24
CA VAL A 93 -1.86 -9.41 4.44
C VAL A 93 -1.04 -10.23 5.44
N LEU A 94 -0.19 -11.15 5.03
CA LEU A 94 0.64 -11.95 5.94
C LEU A 94 1.82 -11.18 6.51
N SER A 95 2.13 -9.99 5.99
CA SER A 95 3.18 -9.17 6.59
C SER A 95 2.78 -8.79 8.00
N ARG A 96 3.70 -9.03 8.93
CA ARG A 96 3.58 -8.60 10.32
C ARG A 96 4.11 -7.19 10.52
N ARG A 97 4.69 -6.59 9.49
CA ARG A 97 5.40 -5.31 9.61
C ARG A 97 4.46 -4.13 9.48
N ALA A 98 4.66 -3.15 10.34
CA ALA A 98 4.09 -1.83 10.25
C ALA A 98 5.23 -0.82 10.09
N PHE A 99 5.30 -0.16 8.94
CA PHE A 99 6.31 0.90 8.74
C PHE A 99 5.88 2.16 9.50
N VAL A 100 6.82 2.82 10.16
CA VAL A 100 6.56 4.03 10.92
C VAL A 100 7.32 5.21 10.33
N ALA A 101 6.56 6.17 9.82
CA ALA A 101 7.01 7.45 9.32
C ALA A 101 6.85 8.50 10.42
N MET A 102 7.93 8.94 11.05
CA MET A 102 7.84 9.96 12.10
C MET A 102 9.14 10.76 12.24
N TRP A 103 9.06 11.89 12.95
CA TRP A 103 10.24 12.70 13.26
C TRP A 103 11.16 12.00 14.27
N PHE A 104 12.47 11.92 13.97
CA PHE A 104 13.48 11.22 14.80
C PHE A 104 14.08 12.07 15.92
N ASP A 105 13.55 13.27 16.17
CA ASP A 105 14.07 14.13 17.23
C ASP A 105 13.87 13.52 18.62
N GLN A 106 14.79 13.85 19.53
CA GLN A 106 14.80 13.32 20.89
C GLN A 106 13.48 13.61 21.64
N SER A 107 12.80 14.73 21.33
CA SER A 107 11.49 15.08 21.90
C SER A 107 10.37 14.10 21.54
N MET A 108 10.56 13.29 20.50
CA MET A 108 9.59 12.30 20.04
C MET A 108 9.90 10.89 20.55
N LYS A 109 10.97 10.72 21.35
CA LYS A 109 11.41 9.40 21.82
C LYS A 109 10.32 8.68 22.63
N GLU A 110 9.65 9.36 23.54
CA GLU A 110 8.60 8.74 24.36
C GLU A 110 7.37 8.39 23.52
N ALA A 111 6.98 9.28 22.59
CA ALA A 111 5.90 9.02 21.64
C ALA A 111 6.22 7.83 20.72
N TRP A 112 7.49 7.63 20.37
CA TRP A 112 7.94 6.44 19.66
C TRP A 112 7.87 5.18 20.52
N GLU A 113 8.63 5.13 21.61
CA GLU A 113 8.83 3.91 22.40
C GLU A 113 7.57 3.51 23.18
N GLY A 114 6.99 4.45 23.93
CA GLY A 114 5.82 4.22 24.78
C GLY A 114 4.49 4.41 24.07
N GLY A 115 4.48 5.07 22.91
CA GLY A 115 3.29 5.34 22.10
C GLY A 115 3.14 4.40 20.91
N ILE A 116 3.65 4.82 19.76
CA ILE A 116 3.44 4.18 18.45
C ILE A 116 3.97 2.74 18.43
N LYS A 117 5.23 2.53 18.85
CA LYS A 117 5.86 1.20 18.84
C LYS A 117 5.09 0.24 19.74
N ALA A 118 4.87 0.62 20.99
CA ALA A 118 4.11 -0.19 21.94
C ALA A 118 2.69 -0.50 21.43
N GLY A 119 2.00 0.48 20.84
CA GLY A 119 0.63 0.27 20.32
C GLY A 119 0.58 -0.70 19.13
N ILE A 120 1.60 -0.68 18.26
CA ILE A 120 1.74 -1.63 17.15
C ILE A 120 2.05 -3.04 17.69
N GLU A 121 2.99 -3.15 18.62
CA GLU A 121 3.41 -4.43 19.20
C GLU A 121 2.30 -5.09 20.02
N GLU A 122 1.55 -4.32 20.82
CA GLU A 122 0.36 -4.80 21.53
C GLU A 122 -0.78 -5.21 20.60
N ALA A 123 -0.84 -4.67 19.37
CA ALA A 123 -1.75 -5.12 18.34
C ALA A 123 -1.24 -6.38 17.61
N GLY A 124 -0.09 -6.95 18.00
CA GLY A 124 0.46 -8.19 17.45
C GLY A 124 1.32 -8.02 16.19
N TYR A 125 1.76 -6.80 15.89
CA TYR A 125 2.58 -6.46 14.72
C TYR A 125 4.01 -6.03 15.11
N GLU A 126 4.90 -5.94 14.13
CA GLU A 126 6.29 -5.52 14.29
C GLU A 126 6.45 -4.08 13.77
N ALA A 127 6.78 -3.13 14.63
CA ALA A 127 7.04 -1.75 14.23
C ALA A 127 8.43 -1.63 13.59
N VAL A 128 8.49 -1.07 12.38
CA VAL A 128 9.75 -0.85 11.64
C VAL A 128 9.94 0.64 11.39
N ARG A 129 11.09 1.17 11.82
CA ARG A 129 11.52 2.54 11.56
C ARG A 129 12.88 2.54 10.87
N ILE A 130 13.05 3.38 9.85
CA ILE A 130 14.20 3.30 8.94
C ILE A 130 15.56 3.54 9.63
N ASP A 131 15.60 4.40 10.64
CA ASP A 131 16.81 4.73 11.41
C ASP A 131 17.34 3.57 12.26
N GLN A 132 16.57 2.49 12.44
CA GLN A 132 17.00 1.30 13.19
C GLN A 132 17.67 0.23 12.31
N LYS A 133 17.83 0.49 11.02
CA LYS A 133 18.32 -0.52 10.06
C LYS A 133 19.63 -0.08 9.41
N GLU A 134 20.66 -0.91 9.53
CA GLU A 134 21.89 -0.73 8.77
C GLU A 134 21.66 -1.15 7.30
N HIS A 135 22.04 -0.29 6.36
CA HIS A 135 21.99 -0.58 4.93
C HIS A 135 23.14 0.11 4.17
N VAL A 136 23.57 -0.50 3.07
CA VAL A 136 24.55 0.10 2.13
C VAL A 136 23.88 0.84 0.97
N ASN A 137 22.56 0.68 0.83
CA ASN A 137 21.77 1.31 -0.23
C ASN A 137 21.48 2.78 0.09
N LYS A 138 20.90 3.51 -0.87
CA LYS A 138 20.31 4.82 -0.60
C LYS A 138 19.14 4.65 0.36
N ILE A 139 19.05 5.53 1.36
CA ILE A 139 18.01 5.47 2.40
C ILE A 139 16.61 5.53 1.79
N ASP A 140 16.41 6.35 0.76
CA ASP A 140 15.12 6.51 0.08
C ASP A 140 14.65 5.19 -0.58
N ASP A 141 15.57 4.43 -1.18
CA ASP A 141 15.24 3.13 -1.80
C ASP A 141 14.82 2.11 -0.73
N GLU A 142 15.45 2.16 0.45
CA GLU A 142 15.13 1.28 1.56
C GLU A 142 13.80 1.64 2.22
N ILE A 143 13.48 2.93 2.35
CA ILE A 143 12.17 3.43 2.81
C ILE A 143 11.06 2.88 1.90
N ILE A 144 11.20 3.06 0.58
CA ILE A 144 10.21 2.57 -0.40
C ILE A 144 10.08 1.04 -0.32
N ALA A 145 11.19 0.33 -0.15
CA ALA A 145 11.17 -1.12 -0.02
C ALA A 145 10.49 -1.59 1.27
N GLU A 146 10.71 -0.93 2.41
CA GLU A 146 10.07 -1.27 3.68
C GLU A 146 8.58 -0.90 3.70
N ILE A 147 8.18 0.21 3.09
CA ILE A 147 6.76 0.53 2.90
C ILE A 147 6.09 -0.59 2.09
N ARG A 148 6.65 -0.99 0.95
CA ARG A 148 6.10 -2.09 0.11
C ARG A 148 6.01 -3.44 0.83
N ARG A 149 6.88 -3.69 1.81
CA ARG A 149 6.88 -4.92 2.62
C ARG A 149 5.93 -4.86 3.81
N SER A 150 5.40 -3.69 4.14
CA SER A 150 4.58 -3.48 5.32
C SER A 150 3.11 -3.74 5.01
N ARG A 151 2.39 -4.24 6.02
CA ARG A 151 0.93 -4.44 5.94
C ARG A 151 0.18 -3.11 6.02
N PHE A 152 0.72 -2.17 6.79
CA PHE A 152 0.21 -0.81 6.93
C PHE A 152 1.34 0.14 7.33
N VAL A 153 1.04 1.44 7.28
CA VAL A 153 1.94 2.51 7.72
C VAL A 153 1.30 3.26 8.89
N VAL A 154 2.08 3.63 9.89
CA VAL A 154 1.71 4.65 10.87
C VAL A 154 2.53 5.90 10.59
N ALA A 155 1.88 7.02 10.32
CA ALA A 155 2.53 8.28 9.98
C ALA A 155 2.22 9.33 11.06
N ASP A 156 3.26 9.88 11.70
CA ASP A 156 3.15 10.96 12.68
C ASP A 156 3.59 12.30 12.09
N PHE A 157 2.64 13.22 12.01
CA PHE A 157 2.81 14.54 11.40
C PHE A 157 3.24 15.61 12.40
N THR A 158 3.66 15.23 13.61
CA THR A 158 4.15 16.19 14.60
C THR A 158 5.39 16.90 14.07
N GLN A 159 5.39 18.22 14.15
CA GLN A 159 6.46 19.06 13.66
C GLN A 159 6.90 20.08 14.71
N GLY A 160 8.18 20.41 14.69
CA GLY A 160 8.75 21.51 15.46
C GLY A 160 8.64 22.83 14.71
N ASP A 161 9.42 23.81 15.13
CA ASP A 161 9.38 25.14 14.53
C ASP A 161 10.10 25.22 13.17
N ASP A 162 10.91 24.22 12.83
CA ASP A 162 11.60 24.11 11.52
C ASP A 162 10.65 23.77 10.36
N GLY A 163 9.36 23.57 10.64
CA GLY A 163 8.32 23.34 9.65
C GLY A 163 8.01 21.86 9.37
N PRO A 164 7.19 21.60 8.33
CA PRO A 164 6.64 20.28 8.08
C PRO A 164 7.67 19.20 7.76
N ARG A 165 7.37 17.98 8.23
CA ARG A 165 8.21 16.80 8.01
C ARG A 165 7.97 16.22 6.62
N GLY A 166 8.51 16.86 5.59
CA GLY A 166 8.28 16.51 4.18
C GLY A 166 8.46 15.01 3.84
N GLY A 167 9.42 14.34 4.47
CA GLY A 167 9.60 12.89 4.36
C GLY A 167 8.35 12.09 4.79
N VAL A 168 7.74 12.43 5.92
CA VAL A 168 6.52 11.77 6.42
C VAL A 168 5.35 11.93 5.45
N TYR A 169 5.18 13.13 4.87
CA TYR A 169 4.15 13.37 3.85
C TYR A 169 4.39 12.55 2.59
N TYR A 170 5.64 12.46 2.14
CA TYR A 170 6.02 11.66 0.99
C TYR A 170 5.77 10.16 1.24
N GLU A 171 6.19 9.64 2.39
CA GLU A 171 6.02 8.24 2.78
C GLU A 171 4.55 7.85 2.91
N ALA A 172 3.74 8.67 3.58
CA ALA A 172 2.30 8.47 3.70
C ALA A 172 1.60 8.55 2.33
N GLY A 173 1.97 9.54 1.50
CA GLY A 173 1.43 9.70 0.15
C GLY A 173 1.80 8.52 -0.76
N PHE A 174 3.03 8.02 -0.67
CA PHE A 174 3.48 6.86 -1.42
C PHE A 174 2.70 5.61 -1.01
N ALA A 175 2.57 5.34 0.29
CA ALA A 175 1.78 4.22 0.81
C ALA A 175 0.33 4.26 0.31
N HIS A 176 -0.31 5.44 0.36
CA HIS A 176 -1.62 5.65 -0.22
C HIS A 176 -1.68 5.36 -1.72
N GLY A 177 -0.70 5.84 -2.49
CA GLY A 177 -0.64 5.63 -3.93
C GLY A 177 -0.50 4.17 -4.36
N ILE A 178 -0.08 3.28 -3.46
CA ILE A 178 0.05 1.84 -3.69
C ILE A 178 -0.93 0.99 -2.85
N ASP A 179 -2.02 1.61 -2.39
CA ASP A 179 -3.11 0.94 -1.66
C ASP A 179 -2.69 0.29 -0.32
N ILE A 180 -1.62 0.78 0.32
CA ILE A 180 -1.24 0.38 1.68
C ILE A 180 -1.95 1.29 2.69
N PRO A 181 -2.70 0.74 3.66
CA PRO A 181 -3.39 1.54 4.67
C PRO A 181 -2.45 2.43 5.48
N VAL A 182 -2.86 3.67 5.74
CA VAL A 182 -2.11 4.65 6.53
C VAL A 182 -2.93 5.07 7.75
N ILE A 183 -2.33 4.92 8.94
CA ILE A 183 -2.86 5.43 10.20
C ILE A 183 -2.17 6.75 10.51
N PHE A 184 -2.95 7.82 10.51
CA PHE A 184 -2.47 9.18 10.73
C PHE A 184 -2.45 9.49 12.22
N THR A 185 -1.36 10.09 12.70
CA THR A 185 -1.18 10.53 14.09
C THR A 185 -0.56 11.93 14.10
N CYS A 186 -0.88 12.73 15.11
CA CYS A 186 -0.25 14.04 15.29
C CYS A 186 -0.43 14.53 16.73
N ARG A 187 0.61 15.12 17.30
CA ARG A 187 0.52 15.75 18.62
C ARG A 187 -0.40 16.97 18.56
N LYS A 188 -1.22 17.14 19.58
CA LYS A 188 -2.30 18.15 19.62
C LYS A 188 -1.80 19.59 19.41
N ASP A 189 -0.64 19.93 19.96
CA ASP A 189 0.00 21.25 19.82
C ASP A 189 0.51 21.53 18.40
N ALA A 190 0.74 20.50 17.60
CA ALA A 190 1.20 20.59 16.21
C ALA A 190 0.04 20.51 15.19
N LEU A 191 -1.16 20.13 15.61
CA LEU A 191 -2.30 19.83 14.73
C LEU A 191 -2.68 21.01 13.83
N GLU A 192 -2.72 22.22 14.36
CA GLU A 192 -3.04 23.43 13.59
C GLU A 192 -1.97 23.77 12.54
N LYS A 193 -0.76 23.23 12.71
CA LYS A 193 0.37 23.43 11.80
C LYS A 193 0.45 22.36 10.71
N VAL A 194 -0.34 21.28 10.79
CA VAL A 194 -0.40 20.21 9.78
C VAL A 194 -0.89 20.78 8.45
N HIS A 195 -0.29 20.33 7.33
CA HIS A 195 -0.62 20.82 6.00
C HIS A 195 -2.08 20.51 5.62
N PHE A 196 -2.73 21.42 4.88
CA PHE A 196 -4.16 21.31 4.60
C PHE A 196 -4.54 20.01 3.86
N ASP A 197 -3.64 19.50 3.01
CA ASP A 197 -3.85 18.26 2.23
C ASP A 197 -4.08 17.03 3.12
N THR A 198 -3.48 16.98 4.30
CA THR A 198 -3.65 15.85 5.21
C THR A 198 -4.72 16.09 6.29
N ARG A 199 -5.12 17.33 6.55
CA ARG A 199 -6.15 17.67 7.57
C ARG A 199 -7.49 16.94 7.39
N GLN A 200 -7.79 16.51 6.17
CA GLN A 200 -9.03 15.77 5.86
C GLN A 200 -8.99 14.32 6.36
N TYR A 201 -7.80 13.75 6.60
CA TYR A 201 -7.66 12.41 7.15
C TYR A 201 -7.85 12.41 8.67
N ASN A 202 -8.45 11.33 9.18
CA ASN A 202 -8.72 11.15 10.61
C ASN A 202 -7.42 10.85 11.38
N HIS A 203 -6.79 11.92 11.86
CA HIS A 203 -5.63 11.85 12.73
C HIS A 203 -6.03 11.37 14.13
N ILE A 204 -5.27 10.43 14.67
CA ILE A 204 -5.19 10.21 16.11
C ILE A 204 -4.43 11.41 16.68
N VAL A 205 -5.20 12.36 17.21
CA VAL A 205 -4.66 13.52 17.92
C VAL A 205 -4.30 13.10 19.34
N TRP A 206 -3.06 13.32 19.78
CA TRP A 206 -2.57 12.85 21.08
C TRP A 206 -1.85 13.95 21.87
N GLU A 207 -1.88 13.85 23.21
CA GLU A 207 -1.12 14.74 24.10
C GLU A 207 -0.02 14.01 24.87
N VAL A 208 -0.26 12.75 25.24
CA VAL A 208 0.68 11.91 25.99
C VAL A 208 0.89 10.55 25.31
N PRO A 209 2.07 9.91 25.46
CA PRO A 209 2.38 8.64 24.80
C PRO A 209 1.41 7.50 25.14
N GLU A 210 0.87 7.45 26.35
CA GLU A 210 -0.04 6.38 26.78
C GLU A 210 -1.37 6.42 26.01
N GLU A 211 -1.91 7.62 25.80
CA GLU A 211 -3.11 7.83 24.97
C GLU A 211 -2.83 7.44 23.52
N LEU A 212 -1.67 7.86 23.00
CA LEU A 212 -1.23 7.52 21.65
C LEU A 212 -1.18 6.00 21.46
N ARG A 213 -0.57 5.27 22.41
CA ARG A 213 -0.48 3.81 22.41
C ARG A 213 -1.87 3.16 22.33
N GLU A 214 -2.76 3.50 23.25
CA GLU A 214 -4.11 2.91 23.31
C GLU A 214 -4.89 3.15 22.01
N ARG A 215 -4.81 4.38 21.49
CA ARG A 215 -5.56 4.76 20.28
C ARG A 215 -4.95 4.17 19.01
N VAL A 216 -3.63 4.06 18.92
CA VAL A 216 -2.95 3.37 17.81
C VAL A 216 -3.35 1.90 17.80
N ARG A 217 -3.24 1.20 18.94
CA ARG A 217 -3.67 -0.20 19.07
C ARG A 217 -5.12 -0.37 18.63
N ALA A 218 -6.04 0.40 19.21
CA ALA A 218 -7.46 0.30 18.89
C ALA A 218 -7.75 0.58 17.40
N ARG A 219 -7.06 1.54 16.78
CA ARG A 219 -7.21 1.85 15.35
C ARG A 219 -6.69 0.71 14.47
N ILE A 220 -5.57 0.09 14.84
CA ILE A 220 -5.03 -1.08 14.13
C ILE A 220 -6.04 -2.22 14.20
N SER A 221 -6.51 -2.60 15.39
CA SER A 221 -7.50 -3.67 15.56
C SER A 221 -8.79 -3.41 14.76
N ALA A 222 -9.25 -2.15 14.69
CA ALA A 222 -10.48 -1.79 13.98
C ALA A 222 -10.35 -1.76 12.45
N VAL A 223 -9.21 -1.33 11.91
CA VAL A 223 -9.05 -1.08 10.46
C VAL A 223 -8.24 -2.17 9.76
N ILE A 224 -7.27 -2.76 10.45
CA ILE A 224 -6.36 -3.79 9.93
C ILE A 224 -6.73 -5.19 10.45
N GLY A 225 -7.28 -5.26 11.67
CA GLY A 225 -7.45 -6.48 12.45
C GLY A 225 -6.26 -6.70 13.40
N ASP A 226 -6.43 -7.62 14.35
CA ASP A 226 -5.34 -8.01 15.25
C ASP A 226 -4.29 -8.85 14.51
N GLY A 227 -3.02 -8.59 14.84
CA GLY A 227 -1.88 -9.27 14.28
C GLY A 227 -1.71 -10.68 14.84
N PRO A 228 -0.95 -11.55 14.17
CA PRO A 228 -0.80 -12.95 14.58
C PRO A 228 0.09 -13.14 15.82
N GLY A 229 0.41 -12.08 16.56
CA GLY A 229 1.05 -12.14 17.88
C GLY A 229 0.29 -11.38 18.94
N ALA A 230 -0.96 -10.99 18.67
CA ALA A 230 -1.85 -10.47 19.70
C ALA A 230 -2.20 -11.64 20.64
N GLU A 231 -1.83 -11.50 21.91
CA GLU A 231 -2.27 -12.38 23.01
C GLU A 231 -3.55 -11.85 23.67
#